data_AF-A0A7L6A7U7-F1
#
_entry.id   AF-A0A7L6A7U7-F1
#
_cell.length_a   1.000
_cell.length_b   1.000
_cell.length_c   1.000
_cell.angle_alpha   90.00
_cell.angle_beta   90.00
_cell.angle_gamma   90.00
#
_symmetry.space_group_name_H-M   'P 1'
#
loop_
_entity.id
_entity.type
_entity.pdbx_description
1 polymer ?
#
loop_
_entity_poly.entity_id
_entity_poly.type
_entity_poly.pdbx_seq_one_letter_code
_entity_poly.pdbx_strand_id
1 'polypeptide(L)'
;MTLLAGVSAAHALTPRIRVLRIAEDGRVSCLAAGEPEFSTVRVLPGATAHPWLTVIRLAHAEGKSLIVVAPDSAAPDEFRRLRVWLRWRAPVSDVSGDF
;
A
#
# COMPACT_ATOMS: atom_id res chain seq x y z
N MET A 1 -9.84 16.69 28.94
CA MET A 1 -9.12 16.85 27.65
C MET A 1 -8.45 15.56 27.14
N THR A 2 -8.81 14.38 27.65
CA THR A 2 -8.22 13.09 27.23
C THR A 2 -9.03 12.35 26.16
N LEU A 3 -10.35 12.61 26.04
CA LEU A 3 -11.22 11.97 25.03
C LEU A 3 -10.89 12.41 23.59
N LEU A 4 -10.53 13.68 23.38
CA LEU A 4 -10.20 14.21 22.05
C LEU A 4 -8.91 13.61 21.46
N ALA A 5 -7.90 13.36 22.29
CA ALA A 5 -6.65 12.75 21.84
C ALA A 5 -6.84 11.29 21.41
N GLY A 6 -7.66 10.53 22.14
CA GLY A 6 -7.99 9.13 21.80
C GLY A 6 -8.73 9.01 20.46
N VAL A 7 -9.70 9.90 20.20
CA VAL A 7 -10.44 9.93 18.93
C VAL A 7 -9.54 10.38 17.76
N SER A 8 -8.68 11.38 17.98
CA SER A 8 -7.73 11.84 16.95
C SER A 8 -6.72 10.74 16.56
N ALA A 9 -6.19 10.02 17.55
CA ALA A 9 -5.31 8.88 17.30
C ALA A 9 -6.05 7.76 16.54
N ALA A 10 -7.29 7.44 16.93
CA ALA A 10 -8.10 6.44 16.22
C ALA A 10 -8.36 6.84 14.76
N HIS A 11 -8.62 8.12 14.48
CA HIS A 11 -8.81 8.61 13.13
C HIS A 11 -7.53 8.62 12.29
N ALA A 12 -6.39 8.97 12.88
CA ALA A 12 -5.09 8.91 12.22
C ALA A 12 -4.66 7.47 11.92
N LEU A 13 -5.09 6.51 12.74
CA LEU A 13 -4.81 5.08 12.58
C LEU A 13 -5.85 4.34 11.74
N THR A 14 -6.93 4.99 11.33
CA THR A 14 -7.93 4.36 10.46
C THR A 14 -7.32 4.17 9.06
N PRO A 15 -7.19 2.92 8.57
CA PRO A 15 -6.57 2.68 7.28
C PRO A 15 -7.40 3.31 6.17
N ARG A 16 -6.78 4.26 5.46
CA ARG A 16 -7.40 4.94 4.30
C ARG A 16 -7.62 4.01 3.12
N ILE A 17 -6.86 2.92 3.04
CA ILE A 17 -6.99 1.91 1.99
C ILE A 17 -7.39 0.60 2.65
N ARG A 18 -8.52 0.05 2.19
CA ARG A 18 -9.14 -1.16 2.74
C ARG A 18 -8.74 -2.41 1.98
N VAL A 19 -8.59 -2.29 0.67
CA VAL A 19 -8.21 -3.39 -0.22
C VAL A 19 -7.14 -2.92 -1.17
N LEU A 20 -6.07 -3.69 -1.30
CA LEU A 20 -5.08 -3.56 -2.35
C LEU A 20 -5.22 -4.77 -3.27
N ARG A 21 -5.52 -4.52 -4.54
CA ARG A 21 -5.62 -5.57 -5.56
C ARG A 21 -4.43 -5.46 -6.49
N ILE A 22 -3.81 -6.60 -6.75
CA ILE A 22 -2.77 -6.76 -7.76
C ILE A 22 -3.34 -7.74 -8.78
N ALA A 23 -3.60 -7.26 -9.99
CA ALA A 23 -4.06 -8.10 -11.09
C ALA A 23 -2.90 -8.95 -11.64
N GLU A 24 -3.22 -10.00 -12.39
CA GLU A 24 -2.23 -10.91 -12.99
C GLU A 24 -1.24 -10.22 -13.91
N ASP A 25 -1.68 -9.15 -14.58
CA ASP A 25 -0.85 -8.29 -15.44
C ASP A 25 0.00 -7.26 -14.65
N GLY A 26 -0.04 -7.31 -13.33
CA GLY A 26 0.72 -6.43 -12.45
C GLY A 26 0.14 -5.02 -12.27
N ARG A 27 -1.04 -4.72 -12.85
CA ARG A 27 -1.79 -3.51 -12.51
C ARG A 27 -2.20 -3.55 -11.05
N VAL A 28 -2.11 -2.41 -10.39
CA VAL A 28 -2.48 -2.26 -8.99
C VAL A 28 -3.66 -1.31 -8.89
N SER A 29 -4.64 -1.71 -8.10
CA SER A 29 -5.77 -0.86 -7.74
C SER A 29 -6.03 -0.96 -6.24
N CYS A 30 -6.69 0.05 -5.69
CA CYS A 30 -7.09 0.03 -4.31
C CYS A 30 -8.54 0.47 -4.11
N LEU A 31 -9.15 -0.03 -3.06
CA LEU A 31 -10.43 0.46 -2.55
C LEU A 31 -10.14 1.33 -1.33
N ALA A 32 -10.40 2.63 -1.46
CA ALA A 32 -10.26 3.56 -0.33
C ALA A 32 -11.41 3.39 0.66
N ALA A 33 -11.18 3.77 1.92
CA ALA A 33 -12.20 3.72 2.95
C ALA A 33 -13.35 4.70 2.62
N GLY A 34 -14.58 4.20 2.53
CA GLY A 34 -15.75 5.00 2.18
C GLY A 34 -16.04 5.06 0.68
N GLU A 35 -15.11 4.59 -0.16
CA GLU A 35 -15.33 4.52 -1.61
C GLU A 35 -15.93 3.17 -2.02
N PRO A 36 -16.90 3.15 -2.95
CA PRO A 36 -17.49 1.91 -3.46
C PRO A 36 -16.66 1.27 -4.59
N GLU A 37 -15.77 2.03 -5.22
CA GLU A 37 -15.08 1.62 -6.44
C GLU A 37 -13.55 1.54 -6.29
N PHE A 38 -12.95 0.63 -7.07
CA PHE A 38 -11.51 0.51 -7.15
C PHE A 38 -10.93 1.63 -8.00
N SER A 39 -9.94 2.33 -7.45
CA SER A 39 -9.13 3.30 -8.18
C SER A 39 -7.78 2.69 -8.58
N THR A 40 -7.31 3.00 -9.79
CA THR A 40 -5.98 2.56 -10.25
C THR A 40 -4.90 3.35 -9.54
N VAL A 41 -3.86 2.65 -9.09
CA VAL A 41 -2.72 3.25 -8.38
C VAL A 41 -1.40 2.77 -8.97
N ARG A 42 -0.38 3.62 -8.88
CA ARG A 42 0.98 3.29 -9.26
C ARG A 42 1.81 2.98 -8.02
N VAL A 43 2.43 1.82 -7.96
CA VAL A 43 3.45 1.52 -6.95
C VAL A 43 4.73 2.27 -7.31
N LEU A 44 5.20 3.11 -6.39
CA LEU A 44 6.43 3.88 -6.53
C LEU A 44 7.65 3.07 -6.02
N PRO A 45 8.88 3.38 -6.50
CA PRO A 45 10.10 2.78 -5.99
C PRO A 45 10.30 2.99 -4.47
N GLY A 46 11.08 2.10 -3.85
CA GLY A 46 11.42 2.17 -2.42
C GLY A 46 10.43 1.46 -1.50
N ALA A 47 9.75 0.40 -1.97
CA ALA A 47 8.98 -0.47 -1.10
C ALA A 47 9.90 -1.31 -0.21
N THR A 48 9.52 -1.51 1.06
CA THR A 48 10.21 -2.40 1.99
C THR A 48 9.39 -3.66 2.17
N ALA A 49 9.91 -4.82 1.82
CA ALA A 49 9.22 -6.12 1.92
C ALA A 49 9.81 -6.98 3.06
N HIS A 50 9.62 -6.54 4.30
CA HIS A 50 10.10 -7.25 5.48
C HIS A 50 9.04 -8.23 6.03
N PRO A 51 9.42 -9.41 6.57
CA PRO A 51 8.47 -10.40 7.07
C PRO A 51 7.56 -9.91 8.21
N TRP A 52 7.94 -8.85 8.92
CA TRP A 52 7.14 -8.29 10.02
C TRP A 52 6.43 -6.99 9.64
N LEU A 53 6.81 -6.38 8.51
CA LEU A 53 6.26 -5.10 8.09
C LEU A 53 6.53 -4.89 6.61
N THR A 54 5.49 -4.68 5.82
CA THR A 54 5.66 -4.30 4.41
C THR A 54 5.21 -2.87 4.21
N VAL A 55 6.10 -2.04 3.66
CA VAL A 55 5.84 -0.62 3.41
C VAL A 55 5.79 -0.40 1.90
N ILE A 56 4.71 0.20 1.41
CA ILE A 56 4.46 0.43 -0.02
C ILE A 56 4.16 1.90 -0.25
N ARG A 57 4.83 2.49 -1.22
CA ARG A 57 4.57 3.86 -1.68
C ARG A 57 3.66 3.80 -2.88
N LEU A 58 2.52 4.46 -2.83
CA LEU A 58 1.57 4.54 -3.94
C LEU A 58 1.42 5.97 -4.43
N ALA A 59 1.15 6.12 -5.72
CA ALA A 59 0.62 7.33 -6.32
C ALA A 59 -0.78 7.05 -6.90
N HIS A 60 -1.70 7.95 -6.64
CA HIS A 60 -3.07 7.99 -7.16
C HIS A 60 -3.37 9.41 -7.66
N ALA A 61 -4.56 9.65 -8.22
CA ALA A 61 -4.92 10.95 -8.81
C ALA A 61 -4.78 12.14 -7.84
N GLU A 62 -5.10 11.92 -6.56
CA GLU A 62 -5.09 12.96 -5.51
C GLU A 62 -3.72 13.14 -4.83
N GLY A 63 -2.73 12.30 -5.15
CA GLY A 63 -1.38 12.44 -4.61
C GLY A 63 -0.70 11.12 -4.28
N LYS A 64 0.14 11.15 -3.24
CA LYS A 64 0.97 10.02 -2.81
C LYS A 64 0.52 9.52 -1.45
N SER A 65 0.53 8.21 -1.27
CA SER A 65 0.23 7.57 0.01
C SER A 65 1.32 6.56 0.39
N LEU A 66 1.59 6.48 1.69
CA LEU A 66 2.43 5.45 2.28
C LEU A 66 1.53 4.45 2.99
N ILE A 67 1.57 3.19 2.55
CA ILE A 67 0.83 2.10 3.18
C ILE A 67 1.79 1.26 3.99
N VAL A 68 1.36 0.93 5.21
CA VAL A 68 2.00 -0.06 6.05
C VAL A 68 1.08 -1.27 6.13
N VAL A 69 1.57 -2.42 5.70
CA VAL A 69 0.87 -3.71 5.77
C VAL A 69 1.57 -4.56 6.83
N ALA A 70 0.89 -4.78 7.94
CA ALA A 70 1.37 -5.67 9.00
C ALA A 70 0.95 -7.13 8.70
N PRO A 71 1.58 -8.13 9.33
CA PRO A 71 1.31 -9.55 9.05
C PRO A 71 -0.12 -10.00 9.36
N ASP A 72 -0.82 -9.27 10.22
CA ASP A 72 -2.21 -9.46 10.62
C ASP A 72 -3.22 -8.68 9.74
N SER A 73 -2.72 -7.84 8.81
CA SER A 73 -3.56 -7.04 7.92
C SER A 73 -4.08 -7.82 6.70
N ALA A 74 -3.56 -9.02 6.45
CA ALA A 74 -3.93 -9.89 5.34
C ALA A 74 -3.76 -11.37 5.73
N ALA A 75 -4.33 -12.28 4.95
CA ALA A 75 -4.06 -13.70 5.16
C ALA A 75 -2.55 -14.00 5.01
N PRO A 76 -1.98 -14.95 5.77
CA PRO A 76 -0.52 -15.21 5.76
C PRO A 76 0.07 -15.45 4.36
N ASP A 77 -0.65 -16.17 3.51
CA ASP A 77 -0.23 -16.45 2.13
C ASP A 77 -0.34 -15.22 1.22
N GLU A 78 -1.35 -14.38 1.41
CA GLU A 78 -1.46 -13.11 0.69
C GLU A 78 -0.34 -12.16 1.07
N PHE A 79 -0.04 -12.06 2.37
CA PHE A 79 1.07 -11.26 2.86
C PHE A 79 2.42 -11.77 2.32
N ARG A 80 2.60 -13.10 2.24
CA ARG A 80 3.79 -13.70 1.59
C ARG A 80 3.86 -13.34 0.10
N ARG A 81 2.77 -13.53 -0.65
CA ARG A 81 2.72 -13.23 -2.09
C ARG A 81 3.02 -11.76 -2.36
N LEU A 82 2.45 -10.85 -1.56
CA LEU A 82 2.74 -9.42 -1.65
C LEU A 82 4.23 -9.13 -1.49
N ARG A 83 4.89 -9.70 -0.47
CA ARG A 83 6.34 -9.50 -0.26
C ARG A 83 7.17 -10.03 -1.43
N VAL A 84 6.85 -11.21 -1.94
CA VAL A 84 7.55 -11.79 -3.09
C VAL A 84 7.37 -10.88 -4.31
N TRP A 85 6.14 -10.48 -4.61
CA TRP A 85 5.84 -9.60 -5.73
C TRP A 85 6.59 -8.26 -5.64
N LEU A 86 6.61 -7.62 -4.47
CA LEU A 86 7.34 -6.36 -4.26
C LEU A 86 8.85 -6.51 -4.48
N ARG A 87 9.45 -7.61 -3.98
CA ARG A 87 10.89 -7.89 -4.16
C ARG A 87 11.26 -8.07 -5.62
N TRP A 88 10.41 -8.75 -6.38
CA TRP A 88 10.65 -9.01 -7.80
C TRP A 88 10.37 -7.79 -8.68
N ARG A 89 9.55 -6.84 -8.21
CA ARG A 89 9.31 -5.56 -8.88
C ARG A 89 10.46 -4.54 -8.72
N ALA A 90 11.36 -4.75 -7.75
CA ALA A 90 12.31 -3.74 -7.26
C ALA A 90 13.41 -3.25 -8.23
N PRO A 91 13.72 -3.88 -9.39
CA PRO A 91 14.59 -3.24 -10.39
C PRO A 91 13.93 -2.88 -11.72
N VAL A 92 12.63 -3.13 -11.94
CA VAL A 92 11.99 -2.88 -13.26
C VAL A 92 11.62 -1.40 -13.48
N SER A 93 11.74 -0.55 -12.46
CA SER A 93 11.28 0.86 -12.52
C SER A 93 12.39 1.92 -12.56
N ASP A 94 13.67 1.53 -12.69
CA ASP A 94 14.83 2.44 -12.80
C ASP A 94 15.28 2.65 -14.26
N VAL A 95 14.34 2.85 -15.19
CA VAL A 95 14.67 3.41 -16.52
C VAL A 95 13.73 4.58 -16.80
N SER A 96 14.02 5.71 -16.16
CA SER A 96 13.78 7.05 -16.70
C SER A 96 14.62 8.03 -15.87
N GLY A 97 15.90 8.06 -16.20
CA GLY A 97 16.82 9.13 -15.87
C GLY A 97 17.59 9.40 -17.16
N ASP A 98 17.08 10.33 -17.96
CA ASP A 98 17.78 10.87 -19.13
C ASP A 98 19.15 11.41 -18.69
N PHE A 99 20.19 11.11 -19.48
CA PHE A 99 21.51 11.74 -19.41
C PHE A 99 21.47 13.17 -19.94
#